data_AF-A0A645EL92-F1
#
_entry.id   AF-A0A645EL92-F1
#
_cell.length_a   1.000
_cell.length_b   1.000
_cell.length_c   1.000
_cell.angle_alpha   90.00
_cell.angle_beta   90.00
_cell.angle_gamma   90.00
#
_symmetry.space_group_name_H-M   'P 1'
#
loop_
_entity.id
_entity.type
_entity.pdbx_description
1 polymer ?
#
loop_
_entity_poly.entity_id
_entity_poly.type
_entity_poly.pdbx_seq_one_letter_code
_entity_poly.pdbx_strand_id
1 'polypeptide(L)'
;MDFKEASKYMTNSITCYDCHMEEPGVINLTLTHLTDKLENVDREYKDTTLACAQCHVEYYQDPETIAITLPWNNGLDADSMIAYYDERGYSDWVHPQTGTPLLKAQHPEFETYQTGIHGNLSCVDCHMEETEENGETVKSHQWTSPLLTSMEDTCIKCHAGDTKESLTAKVEAIQKPVYDKTLAVADNITKLIEELSKVVKEGTKSEEELDAVRKLHREAQFKWDFVFVENGEGFHNQELAHKLLDEANQLALEGLELLK
;
A
#
# COMPACT_ATOMS: atom_id res chain seq x y z
N MET A 1 13.44 -13.16 -20.69
CA MET A 1 12.90 -14.35 -20.04
C MET A 1 11.52 -13.99 -19.56
N ASP A 2 10.49 -14.74 -19.93
CA ASP A 2 9.14 -14.47 -19.41
C ASP A 2 8.99 -15.02 -17.97
N PHE A 3 7.88 -14.70 -17.29
CA PHE A 3 7.64 -15.17 -15.93
C PHE A 3 7.63 -16.71 -15.81
N LYS A 4 7.12 -17.42 -16.83
CA LYS A 4 7.06 -18.89 -16.83
C LYS A 4 8.45 -19.51 -16.96
N GLU A 5 9.36 -18.85 -17.64
CA GLU A 5 10.76 -19.24 -17.71
C GLU A 5 11.51 -18.87 -16.43
N ALA A 6 11.32 -17.65 -15.91
CA ALA A 6 12.00 -17.14 -14.71
C ALA A 6 11.62 -17.92 -13.45
N SER A 7 10.33 -18.23 -13.29
CA SER A 7 9.82 -18.99 -12.14
C SER A 7 10.44 -20.38 -11.97
N LYS A 8 11.00 -20.97 -13.03
CA LYS A 8 11.74 -22.25 -12.93
C LYS A 8 13.03 -22.12 -12.13
N TYR A 9 13.60 -20.92 -12.06
CA TYR A 9 14.82 -20.62 -11.31
C TYR A 9 14.50 -20.09 -9.90
N MET A 10 13.27 -19.64 -9.66
CA MET A 10 12.78 -19.17 -8.36
C MET A 10 12.32 -20.36 -7.52
N THR A 11 13.28 -21.15 -7.01
CA THR A 11 12.98 -22.39 -6.28
C THR A 11 12.78 -22.21 -4.77
N ASN A 12 13.05 -21.01 -4.26
CA ASN A 12 12.92 -20.67 -2.85
C ASN A 12 11.92 -19.53 -2.67
N SER A 13 11.26 -19.48 -1.51
CA SER A 13 10.51 -18.30 -1.06
C SER A 13 11.49 -17.20 -0.60
N ILE A 14 10.97 -16.18 0.08
CA ILE A 14 11.80 -15.25 0.86
C ILE A 14 12.69 -16.05 1.83
N THR A 15 13.97 -15.68 1.89
CA THR A 15 15.04 -16.33 2.64
C THR A 15 15.90 -15.30 3.38
N CYS A 16 16.91 -15.78 4.12
CA CYS A 16 17.92 -14.93 4.72
C CYS A 16 18.61 -14.02 3.70
N TYR A 17 18.81 -14.50 2.47
CA TYR A 17 19.59 -13.80 1.46
C TYR A 17 18.96 -12.47 1.04
N ASP A 18 17.62 -12.38 1.04
CA ASP A 18 16.88 -11.20 0.59
C ASP A 18 17.12 -9.97 1.50
N CYS A 19 17.49 -10.18 2.76
CA CYS A 19 17.72 -9.12 3.76
C CYS A 19 19.14 -9.13 4.35
N HIS A 20 19.88 -10.22 4.24
CA HIS A 20 21.20 -10.39 4.86
C HIS A 20 22.30 -10.83 3.90
N MET A 21 22.00 -11.16 2.64
CA MET A 21 22.97 -11.74 1.70
C MET A 21 23.74 -12.91 2.36
N GLU A 22 25.07 -12.91 2.26
CA GLU A 22 25.96 -13.88 2.92
C GLU A 22 26.48 -13.40 4.29
N GLU A 23 25.91 -12.32 4.84
CA GLU A 23 26.32 -11.68 6.10
C GLU A 23 25.17 -11.67 7.14
N PRO A 24 24.84 -12.82 7.76
CA PRO A 24 23.79 -12.88 8.78
C PRO A 24 23.98 -11.85 9.90
N GLY A 25 22.90 -11.14 10.23
CA GLY A 25 22.91 -10.08 11.25
C GLY A 25 23.26 -8.68 10.73
N VAL A 26 23.71 -8.56 9.47
CA VAL A 26 23.88 -7.27 8.78
C VAL A 26 22.75 -7.10 7.76
N ILE A 27 22.03 -5.99 7.82
CA ILE A 27 20.98 -5.71 6.84
C ILE A 27 21.62 -5.28 5.53
N ASN A 28 21.22 -5.94 4.45
CA ASN A 28 21.62 -5.67 3.09
C ASN A 28 20.37 -5.41 2.24
N LEU A 29 20.35 -4.27 1.54
CA LEU A 29 19.33 -3.98 0.53
C LEU A 29 19.79 -4.59 -0.79
N THR A 30 19.07 -5.59 -1.26
CA THR A 30 19.42 -6.43 -2.41
C THR A 30 18.68 -6.04 -3.68
N LEU A 31 17.56 -5.32 -3.56
CA LEU A 31 16.70 -4.95 -4.69
C LEU A 31 16.94 -3.52 -5.17
N THR A 32 17.38 -3.38 -6.43
CA THR A 32 17.83 -2.11 -7.01
C THR A 32 16.71 -1.09 -7.19
N HIS A 33 15.46 -1.52 -7.40
CA HIS A 33 14.33 -0.60 -7.52
C HIS A 33 14.13 0.28 -6.27
N LEU A 34 14.52 -0.23 -5.10
CA LEU A 34 14.51 0.56 -3.86
C LEU A 34 15.78 1.40 -3.76
N THR A 35 16.97 0.81 -3.91
CA THR A 35 18.23 1.53 -3.69
C THR A 35 18.39 2.71 -4.65
N ASP A 36 18.08 2.53 -5.93
CA ASP A 36 18.16 3.57 -6.96
C ASP A 36 17.17 4.71 -6.64
N LYS A 37 16.03 4.37 -6.02
CA LYS A 37 15.04 5.36 -5.61
C LYS A 37 15.51 6.17 -4.41
N LEU A 38 16.11 5.51 -3.42
CA LEU A 38 16.63 6.16 -2.22
C LEU A 38 17.74 7.16 -2.52
N GLU A 39 18.51 7.00 -3.61
CA GLU A 39 19.51 8.00 -4.04
C GLU A 39 18.91 9.38 -4.31
N ASN A 40 17.60 9.44 -4.62
CA ASN A 40 16.89 10.66 -4.98
C ASN A 40 15.94 11.15 -3.87
N VAL A 41 15.93 10.52 -2.70
CA VAL A 41 15.08 10.89 -1.56
C VAL A 41 15.91 11.59 -0.49
N ASP A 42 15.58 12.85 -0.18
CA ASP A 42 16.25 13.67 0.84
C ASP A 42 15.75 13.35 2.26
N ARG A 43 15.69 12.06 2.60
CA ARG A 43 15.28 11.55 3.91
C ARG A 43 16.01 10.26 4.23
N GLU A 44 16.60 10.20 5.41
CA GLU A 44 17.18 8.96 5.95
C GLU A 44 16.08 8.07 6.57
N TYR A 45 16.13 6.78 6.25
CA TYR A 45 15.28 5.75 6.83
C TYR A 45 16.13 4.73 7.57
N LYS A 46 15.57 4.08 8.59
CA LYS A 46 16.26 3.01 9.31
C LYS A 46 16.38 1.79 8.40
N ASP A 47 17.54 1.14 8.38
CA ASP A 47 17.78 -0.10 7.63
C ASP A 47 16.76 -1.20 7.98
N THR A 48 16.34 -1.25 9.25
CA THR A 48 15.30 -2.18 9.73
C THR A 48 13.93 -1.95 9.11
N THR A 49 13.63 -0.73 8.66
CA THR A 49 12.43 -0.42 7.88
C THR A 49 12.67 -0.67 6.39
N LEU A 50 13.86 -0.31 5.89
CA LEU A 50 14.21 -0.47 4.47
C LEU A 50 14.29 -1.93 4.02
N ALA A 51 14.68 -2.86 4.91
CA ALA A 51 14.66 -4.29 4.63
C ALA A 51 13.25 -4.77 4.19
N CYS A 52 12.20 -4.26 4.85
CA CYS A 52 10.80 -4.53 4.50
C CYS A 52 10.36 -3.76 3.25
N ALA A 53 10.81 -2.51 3.10
CA ALA A 53 10.50 -1.63 1.97
C ALA A 53 11.04 -2.13 0.62
N GLN A 54 11.88 -3.18 0.61
CA GLN A 54 12.25 -3.85 -0.63
C GLN A 54 11.02 -4.44 -1.36
N CYS A 55 9.99 -4.84 -0.61
CA CYS A 55 8.80 -5.48 -1.13
C CYS A 55 7.50 -4.77 -0.76
N HIS A 56 7.39 -4.24 0.46
CA HIS A 56 6.16 -3.67 1.02
C HIS A 56 5.99 -2.18 0.67
N VAL A 57 5.82 -1.93 -0.64
CA VAL A 57 5.76 -0.60 -1.27
C VAL A 57 4.78 -0.61 -2.43
N GLU A 58 4.25 0.55 -2.79
CA GLU A 58 3.58 0.76 -4.06
C GLU A 58 4.59 0.70 -5.22
N TYR A 59 4.22 0.00 -6.29
CA TYR A 59 5.05 -0.14 -7.47
C TYR A 59 4.23 -0.39 -8.73
N TYR A 60 4.83 -0.10 -9.88
CA TYR A 60 4.33 -0.52 -11.18
C TYR A 60 5.45 -1.16 -12.02
N GLN A 61 5.07 -1.86 -13.08
CA GLN A 61 6.01 -2.33 -14.08
C GLN A 61 6.12 -1.28 -15.20
N ASP A 62 7.31 -0.72 -15.37
CA ASP A 62 7.56 0.26 -16.41
C ASP A 62 7.38 -0.37 -17.81
N PRO A 63 6.52 0.18 -18.68
CA PRO A 63 6.16 -0.49 -19.92
C PRO A 63 7.28 -0.49 -20.97
N GLU A 64 8.27 0.41 -20.84
CA GLU A 64 9.39 0.52 -21.75
C GLU A 64 10.56 -0.37 -21.32
N THR A 65 10.89 -0.31 -20.03
CA THR A 65 12.07 -0.99 -19.46
C THR A 65 11.74 -2.32 -18.79
N ILE A 66 10.46 -2.64 -18.60
CA ILE A 66 9.90 -3.78 -17.86
C ILE A 66 10.36 -3.89 -16.39
N ALA A 67 11.02 -2.86 -15.87
CA ALA A 67 11.55 -2.81 -14.52
C ALA A 67 10.44 -2.50 -13.50
N ILE A 68 10.57 -3.08 -12.31
CA ILE A 68 9.78 -2.66 -11.14
C ILE A 68 10.23 -1.26 -10.77
N THR A 69 9.27 -0.34 -10.68
CA THR A 69 9.55 1.08 -10.44
C THR A 69 8.65 1.61 -9.34
N LEU A 70 9.23 2.36 -8.41
CA LEU A 70 8.52 3.03 -7.32
C LEU A 70 8.10 4.44 -7.77
N PRO A 71 6.81 4.82 -7.71
CA PRO A 71 6.31 6.10 -8.23
C PRO A 71 6.60 7.31 -7.33
N TRP A 72 7.68 7.28 -6.53
CA TRP A 72 7.93 8.30 -5.49
C TRP A 72 8.57 9.62 -5.97
N ASN A 73 8.62 9.90 -7.27
CA ASN A 73 9.32 11.11 -7.77
C ASN A 73 8.67 12.41 -7.27
N ASN A 74 7.35 12.38 -7.06
CA ASN A 74 6.58 13.56 -6.65
C ASN A 74 6.24 13.54 -5.15
N GLY A 75 6.52 12.43 -4.45
CA GLY A 75 6.15 12.20 -3.05
C GLY A 75 5.72 10.75 -2.80
N LEU A 76 5.52 10.40 -1.53
CA LEU A 76 5.08 9.06 -1.11
C LEU A 76 3.56 8.93 -0.95
N ASP A 77 2.83 10.05 -0.92
CA ASP A 77 1.38 10.02 -0.77
C ASP A 77 0.66 9.71 -2.09
N ALA A 78 -0.59 9.26 -1.98
CA ALA A 78 -1.39 8.84 -3.13
C ALA A 78 -1.62 9.98 -4.15
N ASP A 79 -1.74 11.24 -3.73
CA ASP A 79 -1.92 12.37 -4.66
C ASP A 79 -0.66 12.62 -5.49
N SER A 80 0.50 12.58 -4.83
CA SER A 80 1.80 12.67 -5.48
C SER A 80 2.00 11.54 -6.49
N MET A 81 1.60 10.32 -6.17
CA MET A 81 1.69 9.17 -7.08
C MET A 81 0.72 9.27 -8.25
N ILE A 82 -0.53 9.70 -8.04
CA ILE A 82 -1.47 9.99 -9.12
C ILE A 82 -0.86 11.02 -10.07
N ALA A 83 -0.31 12.13 -9.54
CA ALA A 83 0.33 13.15 -10.34
C ALA A 83 1.51 12.60 -11.16
N TYR A 84 2.35 11.74 -10.55
CA TYR A 84 3.45 11.07 -11.23
C TYR A 84 2.95 10.20 -12.40
N TYR A 85 1.90 9.41 -12.18
CA TYR A 85 1.33 8.56 -13.23
C TYR A 85 0.68 9.37 -14.35
N ASP A 86 -0.01 10.47 -14.01
CA ASP A 86 -0.67 11.34 -14.97
C ASP A 86 0.33 12.13 -15.83
N GLU A 87 1.43 12.62 -15.26
CA GLU A 87 2.54 13.25 -15.99
C GLU A 87 3.16 12.32 -17.05
N ARG A 88 3.16 11.01 -16.75
CA ARG A 88 3.64 9.97 -17.66
C ARG A 88 2.58 9.46 -18.64
N GLY A 89 1.32 9.86 -18.48
CA GLY A 89 0.20 9.27 -19.22
C GLY A 89 0.08 7.75 -18.99
N TYR A 90 0.42 7.28 -17.79
CA TYR A 90 0.46 5.86 -17.45
C TYR A 90 -0.90 5.32 -16.99
N SER A 91 -1.19 4.08 -17.34
CA SER A 91 -2.27 3.29 -16.75
C SER A 91 -1.88 1.81 -16.75
N ASP A 92 -2.18 1.11 -15.66
CA ASP A 92 -2.00 -0.35 -15.60
C ASP A 92 -2.92 -1.06 -16.59
N TRP A 93 -4.14 -0.55 -16.73
CA TRP A 93 -5.17 -1.11 -17.60
C TRP A 93 -6.26 -0.10 -17.92
N VAL A 94 -7.03 -0.38 -18.97
CA VAL A 94 -8.24 0.38 -19.32
C VAL A 94 -9.46 -0.42 -18.89
N HIS A 95 -10.31 0.17 -18.07
CA HIS A 95 -11.53 -0.49 -17.60
C HIS A 95 -12.47 -0.76 -18.78
N PRO A 96 -12.85 -2.04 -19.03
CA PRO A 96 -13.43 -2.45 -20.31
C PRO A 96 -14.84 -1.89 -20.57
N GLN A 97 -15.58 -1.52 -19.52
CA GLN A 97 -16.96 -1.04 -19.65
C GLN A 97 -17.07 0.49 -19.66
N THR A 98 -16.14 1.18 -19.00
CA THR A 98 -16.16 2.65 -18.86
C THR A 98 -15.14 3.36 -19.76
N GLY A 99 -14.15 2.63 -20.26
CA GLY A 99 -13.01 3.19 -20.97
C GLY A 99 -12.04 3.99 -20.08
N THR A 100 -12.18 3.91 -18.76
CA THR A 100 -11.32 4.65 -17.84
C THR A 100 -9.90 4.07 -17.83
N PRO A 101 -8.84 4.86 -18.07
CA PRO A 101 -7.48 4.43 -17.81
C PRO A 101 -7.25 4.38 -16.30
N LEU A 102 -7.13 3.19 -15.73
CA LEU A 102 -7.05 2.98 -14.28
C LEU A 102 -5.63 2.72 -13.82
N LEU A 103 -5.40 2.99 -12.53
CA LEU A 103 -4.21 2.63 -11.78
C LEU A 103 -4.54 1.48 -10.83
N LYS A 104 -3.55 0.64 -10.55
CA LYS A 104 -3.60 -0.35 -9.47
C LYS A 104 -2.60 0.08 -8.39
N ALA A 105 -3.04 0.09 -7.14
CA ALA A 105 -2.16 0.22 -5.99
C ALA A 105 -1.77 -1.18 -5.45
N GLN A 106 -0.52 -1.36 -5.04
CA GLN A 106 0.02 -2.61 -4.50
C GLN A 106 0.61 -2.34 -3.11
N HIS A 107 0.03 -2.98 -2.08
CA HIS A 107 0.55 -3.07 -0.71
C HIS A 107 1.48 -1.92 -0.26
N PRO A 108 0.95 -0.68 -0.11
CA PRO A 108 1.73 0.52 0.18
C PRO A 108 2.02 0.68 1.67
N GLU A 109 2.49 -0.38 2.34
CA GLU A 109 2.71 -0.33 3.79
C GLU A 109 3.79 0.69 4.16
N PHE A 110 4.93 0.72 3.45
CA PHE A 110 6.01 1.65 3.74
C PHE A 110 5.53 3.09 3.67
N GLU A 111 4.83 3.46 2.60
CA GLU A 111 4.34 4.82 2.36
C GLU A 111 3.28 5.23 3.39
N THR A 112 2.33 4.32 3.68
CA THR A 112 1.26 4.56 4.65
C THR A 112 1.81 4.75 6.06
N TYR A 113 2.76 3.90 6.45
CA TYR A 113 3.41 3.91 7.76
C TYR A 113 4.21 5.19 8.04
N GLN A 114 4.84 5.79 7.02
CA GLN A 114 5.77 6.92 7.19
C GLN A 114 5.20 8.11 7.96
N THR A 115 3.90 8.36 7.82
CA THR A 115 3.21 9.50 8.43
C THR A 115 2.29 9.10 9.59
N GLY A 116 2.29 7.82 9.97
CA GLY A 116 1.56 7.32 11.12
C GLY A 116 2.22 7.69 12.45
N ILE A 117 1.48 7.57 13.55
CA ILE A 117 1.99 7.86 14.90
C ILE A 117 3.19 6.99 15.30
N HIS A 118 3.28 5.78 14.74
CA HIS A 118 4.40 4.86 14.93
C HIS A 118 5.50 5.02 13.88
N GLY A 119 5.42 5.99 12.97
CA GLY A 119 6.36 6.21 11.85
C GLY A 119 7.81 6.50 12.27
N ASN A 120 8.04 6.74 13.57
CA ASN A 120 9.37 6.88 14.18
C ASN A 120 9.97 5.57 14.72
N LEU A 121 9.19 4.49 14.78
CA LEU A 121 9.68 3.14 15.09
C LEU A 121 10.27 2.50 13.83
N SER A 122 10.35 1.18 13.78
CA SER A 122 10.67 0.42 12.58
C SER A 122 9.78 -0.81 12.50
N CYS A 123 9.66 -1.40 11.31
CA CYS A 123 8.83 -2.58 11.09
C CYS A 123 9.17 -3.72 12.07
N VAL A 124 10.47 -3.91 12.34
CA VAL A 124 10.98 -4.96 13.23
C VAL A 124 10.64 -4.75 14.70
N ASP A 125 10.29 -3.52 15.12
CA ASP A 125 9.89 -3.26 16.52
C ASP A 125 8.54 -3.89 16.85
N CYS A 126 7.70 -4.14 15.85
CA CYS A 126 6.38 -4.76 16.00
C CYS A 126 6.31 -6.17 15.41
N HIS A 127 6.91 -6.40 14.24
CA HIS A 127 6.74 -7.65 13.48
C HIS A 127 7.83 -8.70 13.71
N MET A 128 8.88 -8.36 14.47
CA MET A 128 9.98 -9.26 14.80
C MET A 128 10.28 -9.15 16.29
N GLU A 129 9.43 -9.74 17.13
CA GLU A 129 9.61 -9.75 18.58
C GLU A 129 10.93 -10.37 19.01
N GLU A 130 11.41 -9.98 20.18
CA GLU A 130 12.56 -10.67 20.80
C GLU A 130 12.10 -12.04 21.30
N THR A 131 12.91 -13.06 21.05
CA THR A 131 12.73 -14.43 21.53
C THR A 131 14.06 -15.02 21.98
N GLU A 132 14.02 -16.07 22.78
CA GLU A 132 15.21 -16.75 23.30
C GLU A 132 15.50 -18.02 22.49
N GLU A 133 16.66 -18.08 21.84
CA GLU A 133 17.14 -19.27 21.15
C GLU A 133 18.53 -19.65 21.68
N ASN A 134 18.70 -20.90 22.12
CA ASN A 134 19.97 -21.41 22.64
C ASN A 134 20.61 -20.58 23.78
N GLY A 135 19.80 -19.80 24.51
CA GLY A 135 20.27 -18.92 25.59
C GLY A 135 20.77 -17.55 25.13
N GLU A 136 20.48 -17.17 23.88
CA GLU A 136 20.71 -15.84 23.34
C GLU A 136 19.37 -15.21 22.93
N THR A 137 19.22 -13.91 23.19
CA THR A 137 18.09 -13.12 22.70
C THR A 137 18.27 -12.83 21.21
N VAL A 138 17.32 -13.27 20.39
CA VAL A 138 17.31 -13.08 18.92
C VAL A 138 15.99 -12.44 18.48
N LYS A 139 15.95 -11.96 17.24
CA LYS A 139 14.71 -11.46 16.61
C LYS A 139 13.97 -12.60 15.94
N SER A 140 12.70 -12.76 16.29
CA SER A 140 11.78 -13.70 15.65
C SER A 140 11.70 -13.41 14.15
N HIS A 141 11.85 -14.44 13.32
CA HIS A 141 11.65 -14.39 11.87
C HIS A 141 10.29 -14.99 11.47
N GLN A 142 9.39 -15.21 12.43
CA GLN A 142 8.02 -15.62 12.17
C GLN A 142 7.14 -14.38 11.96
N TRP A 143 7.18 -13.81 10.75
CA TRP A 143 6.39 -12.64 10.41
C TRP A 143 4.90 -12.98 10.38
N THR A 144 4.15 -12.41 11.31
CA THR A 144 2.69 -12.53 11.43
C THR A 144 2.13 -11.23 12.02
N SER A 145 0.82 -11.20 12.27
CA SER A 145 0.21 -10.10 13.01
C SER A 145 0.84 -9.98 14.40
N PRO A 146 1.32 -8.79 14.83
CA PRO A 146 1.85 -8.58 16.17
C PRO A 146 0.86 -8.90 17.30
N LEU A 147 -0.45 -8.94 17.01
CA LEU A 147 -1.47 -9.36 17.96
C LEU A 147 -1.41 -10.87 18.28
N LEU A 148 -0.83 -11.65 17.38
CA LEU A 148 -0.69 -13.10 17.49
C LEU A 148 0.68 -13.52 18.06
N THR A 149 1.61 -12.58 18.24
CA THR A 149 2.93 -12.81 18.83
C THR A 149 2.98 -12.37 20.30
N SER A 150 4.19 -12.28 20.87
CA SER A 150 4.42 -11.73 22.21
C SER A 150 4.14 -10.24 22.21
N MET A 151 2.94 -9.86 22.67
CA MET A 151 2.57 -8.45 22.85
C MET A 151 3.33 -7.83 24.03
N GLU A 152 3.78 -8.66 24.97
CA GLU A 152 4.68 -8.31 26.06
C GLU A 152 6.01 -7.76 25.53
N ASP A 153 6.55 -8.39 24.47
CA ASP A 153 7.85 -8.04 23.90
C ASP A 153 7.81 -7.04 22.74
N THR A 154 6.60 -6.64 22.32
CA THR A 154 6.34 -5.67 21.25
C THR A 154 5.58 -4.46 21.80
N CYS A 155 4.25 -4.53 21.88
CA CYS A 155 3.39 -3.40 22.20
C CYS A 155 3.55 -2.93 23.66
N ILE A 156 3.54 -3.85 24.63
CA ILE A 156 3.47 -3.53 26.07
C ILE A 156 4.77 -2.87 26.56
N LYS A 157 5.91 -3.10 25.89
CA LYS A 157 7.17 -2.37 26.17
C LYS A 157 6.99 -0.85 26.15
N CYS A 158 6.14 -0.33 25.26
CA CYS A 158 5.81 1.09 25.17
C CYS A 158 4.43 1.43 25.78
N HIS A 159 3.53 0.46 25.84
CA HIS A 159 2.16 0.59 26.35
C HIS A 159 1.98 -0.07 27.73
N ALA A 160 2.91 0.18 28.67
CA ALA A 160 2.97 -0.52 29.95
C ALA A 160 1.72 -0.39 30.86
N GLY A 161 0.82 0.54 30.55
CA GLY A 161 -0.47 0.72 31.25
C GLY A 161 -1.62 -0.12 30.68
N ASP A 162 -1.43 -0.79 29.55
CA ASP A 162 -2.45 -1.59 28.88
C ASP A 162 -2.20 -3.10 29.06
N THR A 163 -3.25 -3.89 28.90
CA THR A 163 -3.15 -5.36 28.78
C THR A 163 -3.17 -5.78 27.32
N LYS A 164 -2.79 -7.03 27.05
CA LYS A 164 -2.96 -7.66 25.73
C LYS A 164 -4.37 -7.47 25.19
N GLU A 165 -5.39 -7.79 25.99
CA GLU A 165 -6.80 -7.68 25.60
C GLU A 165 -7.20 -6.24 25.32
N SER A 166 -6.74 -5.28 26.13
CA SER A 166 -7.04 -3.87 25.91
C SER A 166 -6.39 -3.35 24.63
N LEU A 167 -5.16 -3.76 24.33
CA LEU A 167 -4.46 -3.38 23.10
C LEU A 167 -5.11 -4.02 21.87
N THR A 168 -5.42 -5.32 21.92
CA THR A 168 -6.17 -6.00 20.85
C THR A 168 -7.48 -5.26 20.56
N ALA A 169 -8.26 -4.92 21.59
CA ALA A 169 -9.50 -4.17 21.41
C ALA A 169 -9.27 -2.77 20.80
N LYS A 170 -8.16 -2.09 21.13
CA LYS A 170 -7.80 -0.80 20.51
C LYS A 170 -7.45 -0.96 19.03
N VAL A 171 -6.70 -2.01 18.66
CA VAL A 171 -6.37 -2.28 17.25
C VAL A 171 -7.64 -2.61 16.46
N GLU A 172 -8.49 -3.49 16.97
CA GLU A 172 -9.77 -3.84 16.32
C GLU A 172 -10.70 -2.62 16.20
N ALA A 173 -10.70 -1.72 17.19
CA ALA A 173 -11.48 -0.48 17.15
C ALA A 173 -10.97 0.52 16.09
N ILE A 174 -9.72 0.39 15.63
CA ILE A 174 -9.15 1.16 14.51
C ILE A 174 -9.47 0.47 13.18
N GLN A 175 -9.22 -0.83 13.09
CA GLN A 175 -9.35 -1.58 11.83
C GLN A 175 -10.81 -1.68 11.38
N LYS A 176 -11.74 -1.94 12.31
CA LYS A 176 -13.16 -2.18 11.97
C LYS A 176 -13.82 -0.96 11.27
N PRO A 177 -13.69 0.28 11.76
CA PRO A 177 -14.22 1.44 11.04
C PRO A 177 -13.56 1.68 9.68
N VAL A 178 -12.27 1.42 9.53
CA VAL A 178 -11.57 1.54 8.24
C VAL A 178 -12.14 0.51 7.25
N TYR A 179 -12.23 -0.76 7.66
CA TYR A 179 -12.84 -1.83 6.86
C TYR A 179 -14.26 -1.50 6.40
N ASP A 180 -15.13 -1.11 7.34
CA ASP A 180 -16.53 -0.78 7.05
C ASP A 180 -16.64 0.37 6.05
N LYS A 181 -15.77 1.38 6.21
CA LYS A 181 -15.72 2.51 5.29
C LYS A 181 -15.20 2.08 3.92
N THR A 182 -14.15 1.25 3.84
CA THR A 182 -13.64 0.69 2.58
C THR A 182 -14.74 -0.01 1.79
N LEU A 183 -15.59 -0.82 2.45
CA LEU A 183 -16.74 -1.46 1.80
C LEU A 183 -17.79 -0.45 1.33
N ALA A 184 -18.14 0.52 2.18
CA ALA A 184 -19.13 1.54 1.83
C ALA A 184 -18.69 2.44 0.66
N VAL A 185 -17.40 2.76 0.57
CA VAL A 185 -16.82 3.51 -0.55
C VAL A 185 -16.79 2.65 -1.83
N ALA A 186 -16.45 1.36 -1.71
CA ALA A 186 -16.48 0.43 -2.84
C ALA A 186 -17.87 0.35 -3.48
N ASP A 187 -18.94 0.37 -2.68
CA ASP A 187 -20.32 0.41 -3.18
C ASP A 187 -20.59 1.66 -4.04
N ASN A 188 -20.06 2.83 -3.66
CA ASN A 188 -20.27 4.07 -4.42
C ASN A 188 -19.40 4.13 -5.68
N ILE A 189 -18.16 3.63 -5.63
CA ILE A 189 -17.32 3.46 -6.82
C ILE A 189 -17.97 2.48 -7.80
N THR A 190 -18.54 1.38 -7.31
CA THR A 190 -19.28 0.41 -8.14
C THR A 190 -20.48 1.05 -8.83
N LYS A 191 -21.28 1.85 -8.11
CA LYS A 191 -22.38 2.62 -8.73
C LYS A 191 -21.87 3.59 -9.80
N LEU A 192 -20.76 4.29 -9.53
CA LEU A 192 -20.14 5.17 -10.53
C LEU A 192 -19.75 4.38 -11.79
N ILE A 193 -19.11 3.23 -11.63
CA ILE A 193 -18.74 2.34 -12.74
C ILE A 193 -19.98 1.90 -13.53
N GLU A 194 -21.04 1.49 -12.85
CA GLU A 194 -22.29 1.05 -13.47
C GLU A 194 -22.95 2.16 -14.30
N GLU A 195 -23.12 3.36 -13.72
CA GLU A 195 -23.74 4.49 -14.42
C GLU A 195 -22.86 5.02 -15.56
N LEU A 196 -21.55 5.13 -15.35
CA LEU A 196 -20.61 5.53 -16.40
C LEU A 196 -20.65 4.52 -17.56
N SER A 197 -20.69 3.22 -17.27
CA SER A 197 -20.78 2.17 -18.30
C SER A 197 -22.07 2.27 -19.12
N LYS A 198 -23.21 2.64 -18.50
CA LYS A 198 -24.47 2.87 -19.23
C LYS A 198 -24.35 4.05 -20.19
N VAL A 199 -23.87 5.19 -19.71
CA VAL A 199 -23.71 6.41 -20.52
C VAL A 199 -22.74 6.19 -21.68
N VAL A 200 -21.61 5.51 -21.45
CA VAL A 200 -20.65 5.12 -22.50
C VAL A 200 -21.31 4.25 -23.56
N LYS A 201 -22.10 3.25 -23.13
CA LYS A 201 -22.80 2.33 -24.05
C LYS A 201 -23.89 3.03 -24.86
N GLU A 202 -24.62 3.95 -24.25
CA GLU A 202 -25.73 4.68 -24.88
C GLU A 202 -25.24 5.83 -25.77
N GLY A 203 -24.00 6.30 -25.56
CA GLY A 203 -23.42 7.43 -26.32
C GLY A 203 -24.14 8.74 -26.05
N THR A 204 -24.66 8.92 -24.82
CA THR A 204 -25.50 10.08 -24.44
C THR A 204 -24.71 11.30 -24.00
N LYS A 205 -23.41 11.17 -23.76
CA LYS A 205 -22.49 12.26 -23.42
C LYS A 205 -21.31 12.33 -24.39
N SER A 206 -20.72 13.51 -24.54
CA SER A 206 -19.52 13.73 -25.34
C SER A 206 -18.27 13.09 -24.70
N GLU A 207 -17.21 12.85 -25.47
CA GLU A 207 -15.95 12.34 -24.91
C GLU A 207 -15.33 13.30 -23.87
N GLU A 208 -15.49 14.62 -24.02
CA GLU A 208 -15.02 15.59 -23.02
C GLU A 208 -15.74 15.43 -21.67
N GLU A 209 -17.06 15.22 -21.71
CA GLU A 209 -17.84 14.93 -20.49
C GLU A 209 -17.48 13.57 -19.90
N LEU A 210 -17.27 12.54 -20.73
CA LEU A 210 -16.86 11.22 -20.28
C LEU A 210 -15.46 11.24 -19.64
N ASP A 211 -14.51 11.98 -20.22
CA ASP A 211 -13.14 12.09 -19.71
C ASP A 211 -13.10 12.78 -18.33
N ALA A 212 -13.96 13.77 -18.09
CA ALA A 212 -14.12 14.37 -16.77
C ALA A 212 -14.55 13.32 -15.71
N VAL A 213 -15.52 12.47 -16.04
CA VAL A 213 -15.97 11.40 -15.13
C VAL A 213 -14.94 10.28 -15.00
N ARG A 214 -14.26 9.91 -16.08
CA ARG A 214 -13.19 8.91 -16.07
C ARG A 214 -12.04 9.32 -15.16
N LYS A 215 -11.68 10.61 -15.15
CA LYS A 215 -10.68 11.14 -14.22
C LYS A 215 -11.10 10.93 -12.76
N LEU A 216 -12.33 11.30 -12.40
CA LEU A 216 -12.86 11.08 -11.05
C LEU A 216 -12.91 9.60 -10.67
N HIS A 217 -13.32 8.73 -11.58
CA HIS A 217 -13.29 7.28 -11.37
C HIS A 217 -11.86 6.76 -11.10
N ARG A 218 -10.88 7.18 -11.91
CA ARG A 218 -9.47 6.80 -11.77
C ARG A 218 -8.92 7.19 -10.41
N GLU A 219 -9.10 8.45 -10.00
CA GLU A 219 -8.60 8.95 -8.72
C GLU A 219 -9.33 8.32 -7.53
N ALA A 220 -10.67 8.18 -7.62
CA ALA A 220 -11.47 7.54 -6.59
C ALA A 220 -11.02 6.10 -6.35
N GLN A 221 -10.85 5.33 -7.42
CA GLN A 221 -10.43 3.95 -7.31
C GLN A 221 -9.00 3.85 -6.78
N PHE A 222 -8.05 4.66 -7.25
CA PHE A 222 -6.67 4.57 -6.76
C PHE A 222 -6.56 4.89 -5.27
N LYS A 223 -7.22 5.95 -4.79
CA LYS A 223 -7.24 6.31 -3.36
C LYS A 223 -7.89 5.24 -2.49
N TRP A 224 -8.98 4.64 -2.98
CA TRP A 224 -9.62 3.50 -2.30
C TRP A 224 -8.71 2.26 -2.28
N ASP A 225 -8.10 1.93 -3.41
CA ASP A 225 -7.24 0.77 -3.59
C ASP A 225 -6.00 0.88 -2.69
N PHE A 226 -5.41 2.07 -2.58
CA PHE A 226 -4.28 2.38 -1.70
C PHE A 226 -4.54 2.01 -0.24
N VAL A 227 -5.78 2.13 0.24
CA VAL A 227 -6.18 1.71 1.58
C VAL A 227 -6.55 0.22 1.62
N PHE A 228 -7.24 -0.27 0.59
CA PHE A 228 -7.73 -1.65 0.52
C PHE A 228 -6.59 -2.69 0.46
N VAL A 229 -5.50 -2.38 -0.25
CA VAL A 229 -4.37 -3.31 -0.40
C VAL A 229 -3.31 -3.18 0.68
N GLU A 230 -3.42 -2.21 1.57
CA GLU A 230 -2.53 -2.05 2.72
C GLU A 230 -2.98 -3.00 3.84
N ASN A 231 -2.13 -3.98 4.18
CA ASN A 231 -2.52 -5.11 5.02
C ASN A 231 -2.73 -4.76 6.50
N GLY A 232 -2.26 -3.59 6.95
CA GLY A 232 -2.47 -3.09 8.32
C GLY A 232 -3.90 -2.62 8.58
N GLU A 233 -4.72 -2.45 7.54
CA GLU A 233 -6.13 -2.05 7.64
C GLU A 233 -6.29 -0.76 8.44
N GLY A 234 -5.40 0.21 8.17
CA GLY A 234 -5.38 1.50 8.85
C GLY A 234 -4.71 1.50 10.23
N PHE A 235 -4.24 0.37 10.77
CA PHE A 235 -3.48 0.39 12.02
C PHE A 235 -2.18 1.20 11.89
N HIS A 236 -1.48 1.07 10.76
CA HIS A 236 -0.26 1.83 10.50
C HIS A 236 -0.53 3.34 10.42
N ASN A 237 -1.67 3.74 9.87
CA ASN A 237 -2.07 5.15 9.78
C ASN A 237 -3.58 5.34 9.57
N GLN A 238 -4.33 5.40 10.66
CA GLN A 238 -5.80 5.49 10.59
C GLN A 238 -6.30 6.82 10.02
N GLU A 239 -5.57 7.91 10.29
CA GLU A 239 -5.95 9.25 9.83
C GLU A 239 -5.84 9.34 8.31
N LEU A 240 -4.73 8.82 7.75
CA LEU A 240 -4.54 8.74 6.30
C LEU A 240 -5.57 7.80 5.66
N ALA A 241 -5.79 6.62 6.22
CA ALA A 241 -6.77 5.66 5.68
C ALA A 241 -8.17 6.28 5.61
N HIS A 242 -8.63 6.92 6.68
CA HIS A 242 -9.94 7.59 6.67
C HIS A 242 -9.98 8.77 5.71
N LYS A 243 -8.92 9.58 5.62
CA LYS A 243 -8.82 10.70 4.68
C LYS A 243 -8.95 10.23 3.23
N LEU A 244 -8.15 9.24 2.83
CA LEU A 244 -8.17 8.71 1.46
C LEU A 244 -9.53 8.12 1.09
N LEU A 245 -10.18 7.41 2.03
CA LEU A 245 -11.52 6.89 1.82
C LEU A 245 -12.58 8.00 1.70
N ASP A 246 -12.48 9.08 2.48
CA ASP A 246 -13.39 10.24 2.33
C ASP A 246 -13.24 10.91 0.96
N GLU A 247 -12.00 11.13 0.53
CA GLU A 247 -11.69 11.71 -0.78
C GLU A 247 -12.16 10.80 -1.92
N ALA A 248 -11.87 9.50 -1.84
CA ALA A 248 -12.34 8.51 -2.82
C ALA A 248 -13.87 8.50 -2.94
N ASN A 249 -14.56 8.55 -1.80
CA ASN A 249 -16.02 8.60 -1.78
C ASN A 249 -16.55 9.91 -2.38
N GLN A 250 -15.93 11.05 -2.06
CA GLN A 250 -16.33 12.34 -2.60
C GLN A 250 -16.17 12.37 -4.13
N LEU A 251 -15.04 11.89 -4.65
CA LEU A 251 -14.78 11.78 -6.09
C LEU A 251 -15.80 10.87 -6.78
N ALA A 252 -16.15 9.74 -6.14
CA ALA A 252 -17.16 8.83 -6.67
C ALA A 252 -18.55 9.49 -6.76
N LEU A 253 -18.95 10.23 -5.72
CA LEU A 253 -20.22 10.95 -5.67
C LEU A 253 -20.26 12.12 -6.66
N GLU A 254 -19.16 12.83 -6.84
CA GLU A 254 -19.03 13.90 -7.84
C GLU A 254 -19.16 13.34 -9.27
N GLY A 255 -18.50 12.20 -9.55
CA GLY A 255 -18.63 11.51 -10.83
C GLY A 255 -20.07 11.09 -11.12
N LEU A 256 -20.80 10.60 -10.12
CA LEU A 256 -22.22 10.27 -10.24
C LEU A 256 -23.09 11.49 -10.52
N GLU A 257 -22.76 12.66 -9.96
CA GLU A 257 -23.49 13.90 -10.23
C GLU A 257 -23.27 14.37 -11.68
N LEU A 258 -22.04 14.28 -12.19
CA LEU A 258 -21.72 14.64 -13.58
C LEU A 258 -22.40 13.72 -14.61
N LEU A 259 -22.84 12.53 -14.21
CA LEU A 259 -23.54 11.59 -15.09
C LEU A 259 -25.05 11.84 -15.20
N LYS A 260 -25.63 12.66 -14.32
CA LYS A 260 -27.03 13.09 -14.43
C LYS A 260 -27.26 14.00 -15.64
#